data_AF-A0A2J7ZMC0-F1
#
_entry.id   AF-A0A2J7ZMC0-F1
#
_cell.length_a   1.000
_cell.length_b   1.000
_cell.length_c   1.000
_cell.angle_alpha   90.00
_cell.angle_beta   90.00
_cell.angle_gamma   90.00
#
_symmetry.space_group_name_H-M   'P 1'
#
loop_
_entity.id
_entity.type
_entity.pdbx_description
1 polymer ?
#
loop_
_entity_poly.entity_id
_entity_poly.type
_entity_poly.pdbx_seq_one_letter_code
_entity_poly.pdbx_strand_id
1 'polypeptide(L)'
;MYGAELNRQVEQMHKQITAISIQAQHDMILDERSDPFVVLAYTGRLLERVQALQTQAERIQLHQRTFRLEETRFPELEDCHEDVALRHRLWTALVEWEELTGGWLVARFEGLAPSAMEGLLSVYSRAVFKMERGLVPNKLLAAREAVTLISTEATQEAALEAMLDKVTDKWRHVELVLKPYKALKETYVMGGVAPPHEVLAVLEDSAVIMATIAASRYVAGIRAEVERLERQLRLFGDTLDEWLDCQRQWLALEPILTAADIQRQLPAEARAFAAVDRQLKDINRKPPPAKDRPTALQAPVLCNDNEKPRTAGTQPGLLEQLRRCNEALEGVAKNLESLGLNA
;
A
#
# COMPACT_ATOMS: atom_id res chain seq x y z
N MET A 1 15.23 62.77 -39.34
CA MET A 1 13.88 62.67 -38.71
C MET A 1 13.53 61.25 -38.32
N TYR A 2 13.66 60.25 -39.21
CA TYR A 2 13.27 58.85 -38.94
C TYR A 2 13.93 58.20 -37.71
N GLY A 3 15.25 58.42 -37.49
CA GLY A 3 15.94 57.87 -36.31
C GLY A 3 15.53 58.49 -34.96
N ALA A 4 15.10 59.75 -34.93
CA ALA A 4 14.64 60.41 -33.71
C ALA A 4 13.26 59.87 -33.27
N GLU A 5 12.39 59.58 -34.24
CA GLU A 5 11.09 58.95 -33.98
C GLU A 5 11.25 57.51 -33.51
N LEU A 6 12.19 56.75 -34.09
CA LEU A 6 12.50 55.39 -33.65
C LEU A 6 13.04 55.35 -32.22
N ASN A 7 13.98 56.24 -31.88
CA ASN A 7 14.49 56.35 -30.51
C ASN A 7 13.39 56.72 -29.51
N ARG A 8 12.47 57.62 -29.88
CA ARG A 8 11.31 57.95 -29.05
C ARG A 8 10.39 56.74 -28.81
N GLN A 9 10.16 55.92 -29.83
CA GLN A 9 9.37 54.69 -29.70
C GLN A 9 10.06 53.67 -28.82
N VAL A 10 11.38 53.51 -28.95
CA VAL A 10 12.21 52.65 -28.08
C VAL A 10 12.10 53.10 -26.62
N GLU A 11 12.28 54.39 -26.32
CA GLU A 11 12.14 54.92 -24.95
C GLU A 11 10.73 54.73 -24.38
N GLN A 12 9.71 54.91 -25.22
CA GLN A 12 8.32 54.69 -24.83
C GLN A 12 8.05 53.22 -24.47
N MET A 13 8.62 52.27 -25.22
CA MET A 13 8.48 50.85 -24.90
C MET A 13 9.13 50.49 -23.57
N HIS A 14 10.35 50.99 -23.29
CA HIS A 14 10.99 50.76 -21.99
C HIS A 14 10.11 51.23 -20.82
N LYS A 15 9.52 52.44 -20.93
CA LYS A 15 8.59 52.96 -19.92
C LYS A 15 7.35 52.08 -19.75
N GLN A 16 6.80 51.57 -20.85
CA GLN A 16 5.64 50.68 -20.82
C GLN A 16 5.97 49.31 -20.22
N ILE A 17 7.14 48.75 -20.51
CA ILE A 17 7.64 47.50 -19.91
C ILE A 17 7.79 47.66 -18.40
N THR A 18 8.46 48.72 -17.94
CA THR A 18 8.60 49.00 -16.50
C THR A 18 7.25 49.18 -15.81
N ALA A 19 6.30 49.89 -16.45
CA ALA A 19 4.96 50.08 -15.89
C ALA A 19 4.18 48.76 -15.76
N ILE A 20 4.29 47.86 -16.74
CA ILE A 20 3.64 46.55 -16.68
C ILE A 20 4.30 45.67 -15.60
N SER A 21 5.62 45.69 -15.50
CA SER A 21 6.36 44.95 -14.46
C SER A 21 5.92 45.36 -13.05
N ILE A 22 5.76 46.66 -12.78
CA ILE A 22 5.22 47.15 -11.49
C ILE A 22 3.78 46.70 -11.27
N GLN A 23 2.94 46.76 -12.31
CA GLN A 23 1.54 46.31 -12.23
C GLN A 23 1.42 44.80 -11.99
N ALA A 24 2.36 43.99 -12.50
CA ALA A 24 2.42 42.55 -12.25
C ALA A 24 2.77 42.21 -10.78
N GLN A 25 3.29 43.18 -10.02
CA GLN A 25 3.59 43.04 -8.58
C GLN A 25 2.45 43.55 -7.68
N HIS A 26 1.30 43.91 -8.24
CA HIS A 26 0.17 44.40 -7.46
C HIS A 26 -0.28 43.35 -6.42
N ASP A 27 -0.54 43.80 -5.19
CA ASP A 27 -0.96 42.96 -4.05
C ASP A 27 -2.12 42.00 -4.36
N MET A 28 -3.09 42.39 -5.20
CA MET A 28 -4.21 41.55 -5.61
C MET A 28 -3.78 40.28 -6.37
N ILE A 29 -2.62 40.29 -7.03
CA ILE A 29 -2.09 39.10 -7.73
C ILE A 29 -1.37 38.17 -6.73
N LEU A 30 -0.86 38.75 -5.63
CA LEU A 30 -0.03 38.05 -4.65
C LEU A 30 -0.83 37.50 -3.47
N ASP A 31 -2.04 38.03 -3.22
CA ASP A 31 -2.95 37.59 -2.16
C ASP A 31 -3.87 36.46 -2.63
N GLU A 32 -3.75 35.29 -1.99
CA GLU A 32 -4.56 34.08 -2.19
C GLU A 32 -6.07 34.31 -1.98
N ARG A 33 -6.45 35.32 -1.19
CA ARG A 33 -7.86 35.63 -0.90
C ARG A 33 -8.52 36.51 -1.96
N SER A 34 -7.76 36.93 -2.96
CA SER A 34 -8.28 37.77 -4.04
C SER A 34 -9.26 37.00 -4.91
N ASP A 35 -10.27 37.71 -5.43
CA ASP A 35 -11.24 37.12 -6.36
C ASP A 35 -10.53 36.62 -7.63
N PRO A 36 -10.55 35.30 -7.91
CA PRO A 36 -9.82 34.72 -9.04
C PRO A 36 -10.23 35.31 -10.39
N PHE A 37 -11.51 35.65 -10.59
CA PHE A 37 -12.01 36.21 -11.85
C PHE A 37 -11.52 37.64 -12.06
N VAL A 38 -11.44 38.43 -10.98
CA VAL A 38 -10.91 39.79 -11.03
C VAL A 38 -9.41 39.76 -11.35
N VAL A 39 -8.66 38.86 -10.71
CA VAL A 39 -7.22 38.71 -10.95
C VAL A 39 -6.94 38.16 -12.35
N LEU A 40 -7.72 37.21 -12.84
CA LEU A 40 -7.62 36.70 -14.22
C LEU A 40 -7.90 37.77 -15.26
N ALA A 41 -8.95 38.58 -15.08
CA ALA A 41 -9.25 39.68 -15.97
C ALA A 41 -8.15 40.75 -15.95
N TYR A 42 -7.55 41.01 -14.79
CA TYR A 42 -6.46 41.97 -14.65
C TYR A 42 -5.16 41.47 -15.30
N THR A 43 -4.71 40.26 -14.96
CA THR A 43 -3.50 39.64 -15.51
C THR A 43 -3.64 39.36 -17.01
N GLY A 44 -4.84 39.00 -17.50
CA GLY A 44 -5.12 38.85 -18.92
C GLY A 44 -4.94 40.15 -19.70
N ARG A 45 -5.44 41.28 -19.17
CA ARG A 45 -5.20 42.61 -19.77
C ARG A 45 -3.71 43.00 -19.76
N LEU A 46 -2.96 42.61 -18.74
CA LEU A 46 -1.51 42.82 -18.73
C LEU A 46 -0.83 41.97 -19.81
N LEU A 47 -1.23 40.70 -19.96
CA LEU A 47 -0.67 39.79 -20.96
C LEU A 47 -0.91 40.30 -22.39
N GLU A 48 -2.14 40.74 -22.71
CA GLU A 48 -2.47 41.35 -24.01
C GLU A 48 -1.60 42.59 -24.29
N ARG A 49 -1.36 43.43 -23.27
CA ARG A 49 -0.51 44.62 -23.41
C ARG A 49 0.95 44.25 -23.66
N VAL A 50 1.49 43.22 -23.00
CA VAL A 50 2.86 42.77 -23.26
C VAL A 50 3.00 42.15 -24.65
N GLN A 51 2.01 41.37 -25.09
CA GLN A 51 1.98 40.80 -26.45
C GLN A 51 1.95 41.90 -27.52
N ALA A 52 1.15 42.96 -27.30
CA ALA A 52 1.15 44.11 -28.20
C ALA A 52 2.53 44.80 -28.27
N LEU A 53 3.26 44.88 -27.15
CA LEU A 53 4.63 45.39 -27.13
C LEU A 53 5.61 44.47 -27.85
N GLN A 54 5.45 43.15 -27.77
CA GLN A 54 6.25 42.18 -28.56
C GLN A 54 6.07 42.42 -30.06
N THR A 55 4.83 42.52 -30.53
CA THR A 55 4.55 42.85 -31.94
C THR A 55 5.11 44.23 -32.34
N GLN A 56 5.07 45.21 -31.44
CA GLN A 56 5.66 46.52 -31.69
C GLN A 56 7.19 46.46 -31.78
N ALA A 57 7.85 45.69 -30.92
CA ALA A 57 9.29 45.48 -30.92
C ALA A 57 9.76 44.78 -32.22
N GLU A 58 9.05 43.74 -32.67
CA GLU A 58 9.31 43.08 -33.95
C GLU A 58 9.21 44.06 -35.13
N ARG A 59 8.19 44.93 -35.13
CA ARG A 59 8.02 45.95 -36.16
C ARG A 59 9.17 46.97 -36.16
N ILE A 60 9.62 47.41 -34.98
CA ILE A 60 10.77 48.32 -34.84
C ILE A 60 12.04 47.66 -35.37
N GLN A 61 12.30 46.41 -34.99
CA GLN A 61 13.47 45.64 -35.46
C GLN A 61 13.42 45.41 -36.98
N LEU A 62 12.24 45.13 -37.55
CA LEU A 62 12.05 45.02 -38.99
C LEU A 62 12.41 46.32 -39.72
N HIS A 63 11.98 47.46 -39.19
CA HIS A 63 12.35 48.77 -39.73
C HIS A 63 13.85 49.01 -39.60
N GLN A 64 14.47 48.72 -38.44
CA GLN A 64 15.92 48.86 -38.25
C GLN A 64 16.71 48.03 -39.27
N ARG A 65 16.31 46.77 -39.49
CA ARG A 65 16.87 45.89 -40.53
C ARG A 65 16.75 46.48 -41.92
N THR A 66 15.56 46.95 -42.28
CA THR A 66 15.26 47.49 -43.61
C THR A 66 16.10 48.75 -43.90
N PHE A 67 16.30 49.59 -42.90
CA PHE A 67 17.11 50.81 -43.00
C PHE A 67 18.60 50.60 -42.69
N ARG A 68 19.04 49.34 -42.47
CA ARG A 68 20.42 48.97 -42.09
C ARG A 68 20.93 49.72 -40.85
N LEU A 69 20.05 49.96 -39.90
CA LEU A 69 20.36 50.50 -38.58
C LEU A 69 20.68 49.36 -37.62
N GLU A 70 21.36 49.68 -36.52
CA GLU A 70 21.59 48.73 -35.43
C GLU A 70 20.26 48.31 -34.81
N GLU A 71 20.06 47.00 -34.65
CA GLU A 71 18.84 46.44 -34.08
C GLU A 71 18.81 46.59 -32.57
N THR A 72 17.77 47.22 -32.05
CA THR A 72 17.54 47.31 -30.61
C THR A 72 16.93 46.02 -30.10
N ARG A 73 17.54 45.44 -29.07
CA ARG A 73 17.01 44.27 -28.35
C ARG A 73 16.25 44.73 -27.11
N PHE A 74 15.23 43.97 -26.74
CA PHE A 74 14.38 44.24 -25.57
C PHE A 74 14.35 43.01 -24.66
N PRO A 75 15.47 42.64 -24.02
CA PRO A 75 15.50 41.48 -23.13
C PRO A 75 14.49 41.60 -21.98
N GLU A 76 14.28 42.81 -21.45
CA GLU A 76 13.34 43.08 -20.37
C GLU A 76 11.87 42.84 -20.78
N LEU A 77 11.57 42.85 -22.08
CA LEU A 77 10.24 42.56 -22.61
C LEU A 77 9.92 41.06 -22.55
N GLU A 78 10.92 40.22 -22.82
CA GLU A 78 10.80 38.76 -22.71
C GLU A 78 10.60 38.37 -21.24
N ASP A 79 11.44 38.90 -20.34
CA ASP A 79 11.31 38.67 -18.90
C ASP A 79 9.93 39.13 -18.38
N CYS A 80 9.48 40.33 -18.78
CA CYS A 80 8.17 40.85 -18.39
C CYS A 80 7.01 40.01 -18.93
N HIS A 81 7.14 39.47 -20.15
CA HIS A 81 6.15 38.56 -20.72
C HIS A 81 6.06 37.26 -19.93
N GLU A 82 7.20 36.62 -19.65
CA GLU A 82 7.24 35.37 -18.87
C GLU A 82 6.66 35.57 -17.47
N ASP A 83 7.03 36.66 -16.81
CA ASP A 83 6.56 37.02 -15.46
C ASP A 83 5.02 37.19 -15.39
N VAL A 84 4.44 37.92 -16.33
CA VAL A 84 2.98 38.13 -16.42
C VAL A 84 2.26 36.85 -16.86
N ALA A 85 2.82 36.10 -17.80
CA ALA A 85 2.24 34.85 -18.28
C ALA A 85 2.21 33.78 -17.19
N LEU A 86 3.25 33.68 -16.37
CA LEU A 86 3.30 32.75 -15.23
C LEU A 86 2.25 33.12 -14.17
N ARG A 87 2.08 34.40 -13.86
CA ARG A 87 1.03 34.87 -12.93
C ARG A 87 -0.37 34.59 -13.46
N HIS A 88 -0.63 34.89 -14.73
CA HIS A 88 -1.92 34.56 -15.34
C HIS A 88 -2.18 33.05 -15.27
N ARG A 89 -1.18 32.24 -15.65
CA ARG A 89 -1.27 30.78 -15.64
C ARG A 89 -1.50 30.21 -14.23
N LEU A 90 -0.91 30.80 -13.20
CA LEU A 90 -1.13 30.40 -11.80
C LEU A 90 -2.61 30.51 -11.43
N TRP A 91 -3.21 31.68 -11.67
CA TRP A 91 -4.61 31.92 -11.35
C TRP A 91 -5.56 31.10 -12.24
N THR A 92 -5.21 30.87 -13.50
CA THR A 92 -6.00 29.99 -14.38
C THR A 92 -5.99 28.56 -13.85
N ALA A 93 -4.80 28.04 -13.50
CA ALA A 93 -4.67 26.69 -12.99
C ALA A 93 -5.38 26.49 -11.64
N LEU A 94 -5.40 27.52 -10.77
CA LEU A 94 -6.14 27.48 -9.51
C LEU A 94 -7.65 27.30 -9.73
N VAL A 95 -8.25 28.11 -10.61
CA VAL A 95 -9.69 28.03 -10.92
C VAL A 95 -10.02 26.70 -11.59
N GLU A 96 -9.25 26.30 -12.60
CA GLU A 96 -9.46 25.02 -13.29
C GLU A 96 -9.33 23.83 -12.33
N TRP A 97 -8.40 23.89 -11.37
CA TRP A 97 -8.21 22.85 -10.36
C TRP A 97 -9.36 22.77 -9.35
N GLU A 98 -9.88 23.92 -8.90
CA GLU A 98 -11.04 23.99 -8.00
C GLU A 98 -12.29 23.41 -8.66
N GLU A 99 -12.53 23.71 -9.94
CA GLU A 99 -13.63 23.12 -10.72
C GLU A 99 -13.49 21.60 -10.88
N LEU A 100 -12.28 21.12 -11.20
CA LEU A 100 -12.00 19.70 -11.37
C LEU A 100 -12.20 18.92 -10.07
N THR A 101 -11.60 19.40 -8.97
CA THR A 101 -11.70 18.76 -7.66
C THR A 101 -13.11 18.83 -7.09
N GLY A 102 -13.81 19.95 -7.25
CA GLY A 102 -15.23 20.05 -6.91
C GLY A 102 -16.09 19.05 -7.68
N GLY A 103 -15.82 18.88 -8.97
CA GLY A 103 -16.47 17.87 -9.81
C GLY A 103 -16.21 16.43 -9.33
N TRP A 104 -14.97 16.12 -8.94
CA TRP A 104 -14.62 14.78 -8.42
C TRP A 104 -15.26 14.48 -7.07
N LEU A 105 -15.40 15.48 -6.20
CA LEU A 105 -16.01 15.32 -4.88
C LEU A 105 -17.53 15.06 -4.95
N VAL A 106 -18.19 15.60 -5.98
CA VAL A 106 -19.64 15.43 -6.18
C VAL A 106 -19.96 14.21 -7.05
N ALA A 107 -19.01 13.75 -7.87
CA ALA A 107 -19.19 12.60 -8.74
C ALA A 107 -19.40 11.29 -7.94
N ARG A 108 -20.24 10.40 -8.49
CA ARG A 108 -20.37 9.04 -7.96
C ARG A 108 -19.04 8.30 -8.15
N PHE A 109 -18.60 7.60 -7.12
CA PHE A 109 -17.32 6.89 -7.09
C PHE A 109 -17.10 5.97 -8.31
N GLU A 110 -18.14 5.25 -8.74
CA GLU A 110 -18.10 4.36 -9.93
C GLU A 110 -17.86 5.10 -11.26
N GLY A 111 -18.13 6.41 -11.31
CA GLY A 111 -17.92 7.25 -12.48
C GLY A 111 -16.56 7.96 -12.50
N LEU A 112 -15.77 7.83 -11.43
CA LEU A 112 -14.41 8.36 -11.39
C LEU A 112 -13.48 7.41 -12.15
N ALA A 113 -12.74 7.94 -13.11
CA ALA A 113 -11.74 7.21 -13.87
C ALA A 113 -10.33 7.50 -13.31
N PRO A 114 -9.72 6.59 -12.54
CA PRO A 114 -8.45 6.85 -11.86
C PRO A 114 -7.31 7.22 -12.83
N SER A 115 -7.25 6.55 -13.99
CA SER A 115 -6.25 6.82 -15.02
C SER A 115 -6.37 8.22 -15.64
N ALA A 116 -7.59 8.74 -15.78
CA ALA A 116 -7.82 10.10 -16.26
C ALA A 116 -7.39 11.12 -15.20
N MET A 117 -7.65 10.84 -13.92
CA MET A 117 -7.23 11.68 -12.81
C MET A 117 -5.70 11.73 -12.69
N GLU A 118 -5.00 10.60 -12.82
CA GLU A 118 -3.53 10.54 -12.85
C GLU A 118 -2.94 11.37 -14.00
N GLY A 119 -3.55 11.30 -15.19
CA GLY A 119 -3.16 12.12 -16.34
C GLY A 119 -3.28 13.62 -16.05
N LEU A 120 -4.40 14.06 -15.46
CA LEU A 120 -4.62 15.45 -15.07
C LEU A 120 -3.65 15.89 -13.97
N LEU A 121 -3.46 15.06 -12.93
CA LEU A 121 -2.49 15.29 -11.86
C LEU A 121 -1.07 15.52 -12.43
N SER A 122 -0.65 14.74 -13.43
CA SER A 122 0.64 14.90 -14.10
C SER A 122 0.78 16.23 -14.85
N VAL A 123 -0.31 16.73 -15.45
CA VAL A 123 -0.32 18.02 -16.17
C VAL A 123 -0.20 19.17 -15.17
N TYR A 124 -1.00 19.16 -14.11
CA TYR A 124 -0.96 20.21 -13.08
C TYR A 124 0.35 20.20 -12.29
N SER A 125 0.90 19.02 -11.97
CA SER A 125 2.22 18.88 -11.34
C SER A 125 3.33 19.54 -12.16
N ARG A 126 3.35 19.34 -13.48
CA ARG A 126 4.31 20.02 -14.38
C ARG A 126 4.08 21.52 -14.45
N ALA A 127 2.82 21.96 -14.46
CA ALA A 127 2.49 23.39 -14.47
C ALA A 127 2.95 24.08 -13.18
N VAL A 128 2.69 23.48 -12.01
CA VAL A 128 3.16 23.94 -10.70
C VAL A 128 4.68 24.01 -10.69
N PHE A 129 5.40 22.96 -11.10
CA PHE A 129 6.86 22.96 -11.13
C PHE A 129 7.46 24.10 -11.98
N LYS A 130 6.83 24.45 -13.10
CA LYS A 130 7.25 25.60 -13.93
C LYS A 130 7.03 26.92 -13.20
N MET A 131 5.89 27.07 -12.51
CA MET A 131 5.58 28.26 -11.71
C MET A 131 6.53 28.41 -10.52
N GLU A 132 6.89 27.32 -9.84
CA GLU A 132 7.81 27.32 -8.71
C GLU A 132 9.22 27.82 -9.07
N ARG A 133 9.69 27.53 -10.29
CA ARG A 133 11.02 27.97 -10.76
C ARG A 133 11.01 29.40 -11.31
N GLY A 134 9.86 29.87 -11.79
CA GLY A 134 9.72 31.16 -12.46
C GLY A 134 9.13 32.28 -11.61
N LEU A 135 8.41 31.96 -10.53
CA LEU A 135 7.83 32.94 -9.60
C LEU A 135 8.65 33.00 -8.31
N VAL A 136 8.82 34.21 -7.77
CA VAL A 136 9.44 34.46 -6.46
C VAL A 136 8.62 33.72 -5.37
N PRO A 137 9.25 33.19 -4.30
CA PRO A 137 8.55 32.38 -3.31
C PRO A 137 7.30 33.06 -2.72
N ASN A 138 6.11 32.49 -2.99
CA ASN A 138 4.83 32.93 -2.42
C ASN A 138 4.26 31.85 -1.47
N LYS A 139 3.36 32.23 -0.56
CA LYS A 139 2.75 31.41 0.50
C LYS A 139 2.09 30.10 0.01
N LEU A 140 1.72 30.02 -1.27
CA LEU A 140 1.25 28.79 -1.93
C LEU A 140 2.30 27.66 -1.90
N LEU A 141 3.59 27.98 -1.79
CA LEU A 141 4.67 27.00 -1.61
C LEU A 141 4.62 26.31 -0.24
N ALA A 142 4.01 26.92 0.78
CA ALA A 142 3.89 26.30 2.10
C ALA A 142 2.93 25.10 2.09
N ALA A 143 1.89 25.14 1.24
CA ALA A 143 0.95 24.03 1.07
C ALA A 143 1.59 22.82 0.34
N ARG A 144 2.61 23.06 -0.49
CA ARG A 144 3.34 22.01 -1.22
C ARG A 144 3.99 21.00 -0.27
N GLU A 145 4.62 21.46 0.80
CA GLU A 145 5.31 20.57 1.75
C GLU A 145 4.31 19.62 2.41
N ALA A 146 3.15 20.13 2.81
CA ALA A 146 2.07 19.32 3.37
C ALA A 146 1.50 18.33 2.35
N VAL A 147 1.21 18.76 1.12
CA VAL A 147 0.68 17.87 0.06
C VAL A 147 1.71 16.80 -0.34
N THR A 148 2.99 17.17 -0.43
CA THR A 148 4.08 16.23 -0.75
C THR A 148 4.25 15.20 0.36
N LEU A 149 4.16 15.62 1.62
CA LEU A 149 4.22 14.74 2.78
C LEU A 149 3.07 13.72 2.76
N ILE A 150 1.82 14.19 2.65
CA ILE A 150 0.63 13.33 2.59
C ILE A 150 0.69 12.38 1.39
N SER A 151 1.10 12.87 0.22
CA SER A 151 1.26 12.04 -0.98
C SER A 151 2.32 10.96 -0.79
N THR A 152 3.42 11.28 -0.11
CA THR A 152 4.49 10.31 0.17
C THR A 152 4.00 9.26 1.17
N GLU A 153 3.34 9.69 2.25
CA GLU A 153 2.75 8.80 3.25
C GLU A 153 1.75 7.83 2.61
N ALA A 154 0.80 8.34 1.83
CA ALA A 154 -0.19 7.53 1.12
C ALA A 154 0.45 6.52 0.15
N THR A 155 1.51 6.92 -0.57
CA THR A 155 2.23 6.01 -1.48
C THR A 155 2.91 4.87 -0.71
N GLN A 156 3.50 5.19 0.45
CA GLN A 156 4.16 4.19 1.29
C GLN A 156 3.14 3.27 1.96
N GLU A 157 2.01 3.79 2.43
CA GLU A 157 0.90 3.01 2.98
C GLU A 157 0.34 2.02 1.95
N ALA A 158 0.05 2.48 0.72
CA ALA A 158 -0.42 1.61 -0.36
C ALA A 158 0.57 0.48 -0.69
N ALA A 159 1.88 0.73 -0.59
CA ALA A 159 2.89 -0.31 -0.77
C ALA A 159 2.86 -1.35 0.35
N LEU A 160 2.60 -0.95 1.61
CA LEU A 160 2.42 -1.87 2.73
C LEU A 160 1.13 -2.69 2.61
N GLU A 161 0.03 -2.06 2.19
CA GLU A 161 -1.24 -2.74 1.91
C GLU A 161 -1.06 -3.82 0.84
N ALA A 162 -0.38 -3.49 -0.27
CA ALA A 162 -0.09 -4.47 -1.31
C ALA A 162 0.77 -5.65 -0.82
N MET A 163 1.66 -5.43 0.17
CA MET A 163 2.42 -6.52 0.80
C MET A 163 1.54 -7.38 1.71
N LEU A 164 0.65 -6.76 2.49
CA LEU A 164 -0.31 -7.45 3.35
C LEU A 164 -1.30 -8.30 2.54
N ASP A 165 -1.79 -7.77 1.43
CA ASP A 165 -2.68 -8.48 0.50
C ASP A 165 -2.01 -9.70 -0.11
N LYS A 166 -0.72 -9.60 -0.47
CA LYS A 166 0.04 -10.77 -0.96
C LYS A 166 0.14 -11.87 0.08
N VAL A 167 0.36 -11.54 1.35
CA VAL A 167 0.37 -12.55 2.43
C VAL A 167 -1.03 -13.16 2.55
N THR A 168 -2.07 -12.32 2.61
CA THR A 168 -3.45 -12.78 2.73
C THR A 168 -3.85 -13.69 1.57
N ASP A 169 -3.50 -13.33 0.34
CA ASP A 169 -3.82 -14.10 -0.87
C ASP A 169 -3.07 -15.44 -0.93
N LYS A 170 -1.77 -15.46 -0.60
CA LYS A 170 -1.01 -16.72 -0.47
C LYS A 170 -1.76 -17.71 0.42
N TRP A 171 -2.22 -17.25 1.58
CA TRP A 171 -2.91 -18.07 2.55
C TRP A 171 -4.35 -18.45 2.20
N ARG A 172 -4.95 -17.90 1.13
CA ARG A 172 -6.24 -18.37 0.59
C ARG A 172 -6.14 -19.72 -0.11
N HIS A 173 -4.93 -20.08 -0.55
CA HIS A 173 -4.68 -21.26 -1.37
C HIS A 173 -3.89 -22.36 -0.64
N VAL A 174 -3.48 -22.12 0.61
CA VAL A 174 -2.76 -23.11 1.41
C VAL A 174 -3.76 -24.13 1.99
N GLU A 175 -3.60 -25.40 1.61
CA GLU A 175 -4.37 -26.52 2.13
C GLU A 175 -3.52 -27.41 3.06
N LEU A 176 -4.09 -27.80 4.21
CA LEU A 176 -3.52 -28.86 5.05
C LEU A 176 -3.97 -30.22 4.51
N VAL A 177 -3.02 -31.03 4.02
CA VAL A 177 -3.31 -32.33 3.40
C VAL A 177 -3.17 -33.47 4.41
N LEU A 178 -4.30 -34.12 4.74
CA LEU A 178 -4.36 -35.35 5.54
C LEU A 178 -4.38 -36.59 4.62
N LYS A 179 -3.53 -37.59 4.91
CA LYS A 179 -3.45 -38.87 4.18
C LYS A 179 -3.81 -40.05 5.09
N PRO A 180 -4.42 -41.13 4.57
CA PRO A 180 -4.66 -42.35 5.34
C PRO A 180 -3.35 -42.94 5.89
N TYR A 181 -3.36 -43.38 7.14
CA TYR A 181 -2.21 -44.03 7.78
C TYR A 181 -2.36 -45.55 7.78
N LYS A 182 -1.41 -46.26 7.13
CA LYS A 182 -1.42 -47.74 6.98
C LYS A 182 -2.78 -48.24 6.44
N ALA A 183 -3.15 -49.49 6.75
CA ALA A 183 -4.47 -50.06 6.52
C ALA A 183 -5.43 -49.84 7.71
N LEU A 184 -5.08 -48.95 8.65
CA LEU A 184 -5.90 -48.67 9.83
C LEU A 184 -7.14 -47.87 9.39
N LYS A 185 -8.31 -48.39 9.73
CA LYS A 185 -9.58 -47.74 9.41
C LYS A 185 -9.69 -46.42 10.18
N GLU A 186 -10.04 -45.35 9.47
CA GLU A 186 -10.33 -44.02 10.04
C GLU A 186 -9.15 -43.29 10.70
N THR A 187 -7.90 -43.71 10.46
CA THR A 187 -6.71 -42.97 10.89
C THR A 187 -6.13 -42.17 9.72
N TYR A 188 -6.07 -40.85 9.89
CA TYR A 188 -5.39 -39.97 8.95
C TYR A 188 -4.23 -39.27 9.66
N VAL A 189 -3.18 -38.95 8.91
CA VAL A 189 -2.01 -38.20 9.37
C VAL A 189 -1.69 -37.09 8.38
N MET A 190 -1.20 -35.96 8.88
CA MET A 190 -0.79 -34.82 8.06
C MET A 190 0.45 -35.19 7.25
N GLY A 191 0.40 -34.97 5.93
CA GLY A 191 1.56 -35.10 5.03
C GLY A 191 2.05 -36.53 4.70
N GLY A 192 1.76 -37.55 5.51
CA GLY A 192 2.40 -38.87 5.43
C GLY A 192 3.53 -39.00 6.46
N VAL A 193 4.63 -39.69 6.13
CA VAL A 193 5.76 -39.93 7.05
C VAL A 193 6.70 -38.70 7.17
N ALA A 194 6.49 -37.66 6.36
CA ALA A 194 7.26 -36.41 6.39
C ALA A 194 6.33 -35.21 6.59
N PRO A 195 6.77 -34.18 7.34
CA PRO A 195 5.95 -33.00 7.62
C PRO A 195 5.63 -32.21 6.33
N PRO A 196 4.57 -31.38 6.34
CA PRO A 196 4.24 -30.47 5.24
C PRO A 196 5.26 -29.32 5.20
N HIS A 197 6.47 -29.59 4.74
CA HIS A 197 7.55 -28.60 4.58
C HIS A 197 7.10 -27.36 3.81
N GLU A 198 6.17 -27.51 2.86
CA GLU A 198 5.62 -26.41 2.07
C GLU A 198 4.81 -25.42 2.92
N VAL A 199 4.01 -25.88 3.89
CA VAL A 199 3.18 -24.99 4.72
C VAL A 199 4.04 -24.24 5.73
N LEU A 200 5.03 -24.92 6.31
CA LEU A 200 6.00 -24.29 7.23
C LEU A 200 6.86 -23.24 6.52
N ALA A 201 7.34 -23.53 5.31
CA ALA A 201 8.07 -22.56 4.51
C ALA A 201 7.22 -21.32 4.18
N VAL A 202 5.94 -21.51 3.81
CA VAL A 202 5.02 -20.39 3.57
C VAL A 202 4.78 -19.58 4.84
N LEU A 203 4.75 -20.21 6.02
CA LEU A 203 4.62 -19.55 7.31
C LEU A 203 5.84 -18.70 7.67
N GLU A 204 7.04 -19.23 7.51
CA GLU A 204 8.29 -18.50 7.74
C GLU A 204 8.42 -17.30 6.80
N ASP A 205 8.18 -17.50 5.50
CA ASP A 205 8.16 -16.43 4.50
C ASP A 205 7.16 -15.32 4.86
N SER A 206 5.96 -15.72 5.30
CA SER A 206 4.91 -14.79 5.71
C SER A 206 5.30 -14.02 6.97
N ALA A 207 5.92 -14.67 7.96
CA ALA A 207 6.39 -14.02 9.17
C ALA A 207 7.44 -12.94 8.89
N VAL A 208 8.36 -13.18 7.95
CA VAL A 208 9.36 -12.19 7.52
C VAL A 208 8.70 -10.97 6.88
N ILE A 209 7.71 -11.18 6.01
CA ILE A 209 6.95 -10.09 5.38
C ILE A 209 6.16 -9.30 6.43
N MET A 210 5.46 -9.98 7.35
CA MET A 210 4.71 -9.33 8.43
C MET A 210 5.60 -8.50 9.34
N ALA A 211 6.77 -9.01 9.72
CA ALA A 211 7.75 -8.27 10.52
C ALA A 211 8.26 -7.00 9.78
N THR A 212 8.46 -7.10 8.46
CA THR A 212 8.86 -5.97 7.60
C THR A 212 7.78 -4.89 7.58
N ILE A 213 6.50 -5.27 7.44
CA ILE A 213 5.36 -4.35 7.46
C ILE A 213 5.24 -3.68 8.84
N ALA A 214 5.32 -4.48 9.92
CA ALA A 214 5.18 -3.99 11.30
C ALA A 214 6.31 -3.01 11.71
N ALA A 215 7.51 -3.19 11.16
CA ALA A 215 8.65 -2.30 11.40
C ALA A 215 8.58 -0.96 10.66
N SER A 216 7.68 -0.82 9.68
CA SER A 216 7.54 0.40 8.90
C SER A 216 6.90 1.53 9.72
N ARG A 217 7.44 2.75 9.59
CA ARG A 217 6.84 3.95 10.19
C ARG A 217 5.47 4.32 9.60
N TYR A 218 5.17 3.83 8.41
CA TYR A 218 3.92 4.09 7.68
C TYR A 218 2.83 3.05 8.01
N VAL A 219 3.02 2.16 8.99
CA VAL A 219 2.04 1.11 9.31
C VAL A 219 0.80 1.62 10.07
N ALA A 220 0.75 2.91 10.41
CA ALA A 220 -0.25 3.46 11.33
C ALA A 220 -1.70 3.19 10.88
N GLY A 221 -2.02 3.40 9.60
CA GLY A 221 -3.36 3.18 9.05
C GLY A 221 -3.84 1.72 9.07
N ILE A 222 -2.91 0.76 8.94
CA ILE A 222 -3.22 -0.67 8.79
C ILE A 222 -2.81 -1.53 10.00
N ARG A 223 -2.32 -0.90 11.08
CA ARG A 223 -1.75 -1.59 12.25
C ARG A 223 -2.67 -2.65 12.84
N ALA A 224 -3.97 -2.33 12.96
CA ALA A 224 -4.95 -3.25 13.53
C ALA A 224 -5.06 -4.56 12.72
N GLU A 225 -5.06 -4.47 11.39
CA GLU A 225 -5.11 -5.63 10.49
C GLU A 225 -3.80 -6.41 10.50
N VAL A 226 -2.66 -5.72 10.51
CA VAL A 226 -1.33 -6.34 10.58
C VAL A 226 -1.20 -7.16 11.87
N GLU A 227 -1.52 -6.57 13.02
CA GLU A 227 -1.45 -7.27 14.31
C GLU A 227 -2.45 -8.43 14.41
N ARG A 228 -3.64 -8.27 13.83
CA ARG A 228 -4.65 -9.34 13.78
C ARG A 228 -4.13 -10.53 12.97
N LEU A 229 -3.61 -10.28 11.77
CA LEU A 229 -3.06 -11.35 10.91
C LEU A 229 -1.81 -11.98 11.53
N GLU A 230 -0.91 -11.19 12.13
CA GLU A 230 0.27 -11.71 12.82
C GLU A 230 -0.11 -12.63 13.98
N ARG A 231 -1.10 -12.25 14.81
CA ARG A 231 -1.63 -13.11 15.87
C ARG A 231 -2.20 -14.42 15.33
N GLN A 232 -2.92 -14.38 14.21
CA GLN A 232 -3.48 -15.58 13.59
C GLN A 232 -2.40 -16.50 13.03
N LEU A 233 -1.39 -15.94 12.34
CA LEU A 233 -0.26 -16.70 11.81
C LEU A 233 0.56 -17.35 12.94
N ARG A 234 0.82 -16.61 14.03
CA ARG A 234 1.52 -17.16 15.20
C ARG A 234 0.73 -18.29 15.84
N LEU A 235 -0.57 -18.10 16.09
CA LEU A 235 -1.42 -19.15 16.66
C LEU A 235 -1.47 -20.40 15.76
N PHE A 236 -1.57 -20.20 14.44
CA PHE A 236 -1.53 -21.29 13.49
C PHE A 236 -0.20 -22.04 13.54
N GLY A 237 0.92 -21.32 13.57
CA GLY A 237 2.26 -21.89 13.72
C GLY A 237 2.40 -22.73 14.97
N ASP A 238 2.09 -22.16 16.14
CA ASP A 238 2.13 -22.85 17.42
C ASP A 238 1.25 -24.13 17.39
N THR A 239 0.07 -24.04 16.79
CA THR A 239 -0.86 -25.18 16.68
C THR A 239 -0.31 -26.26 15.75
N LEU A 240 0.30 -25.86 14.62
CA LEU A 240 0.88 -26.78 13.66
C LEU A 240 2.09 -27.52 14.24
N ASP A 241 2.97 -26.83 14.97
CA ASP A 241 4.12 -27.44 15.62
C ASP A 241 3.70 -28.49 16.65
N GLU A 242 2.77 -28.15 17.55
CA GLU A 242 2.23 -29.08 18.54
C GLU A 242 1.52 -30.27 17.89
N TRP A 243 0.83 -30.05 16.76
CA TRP A 243 0.17 -31.12 16.01
C TRP A 243 1.19 -32.08 15.39
N LEU A 244 2.23 -31.55 14.74
CA LEU A 244 3.29 -32.35 14.12
C LEU A 244 4.10 -33.11 15.16
N ASP A 245 4.36 -32.51 16.32
CA ASP A 245 5.01 -33.16 17.45
C ASP A 245 4.15 -34.30 18.00
N CYS A 246 2.85 -34.07 18.20
CA CYS A 246 1.92 -35.09 18.67
C CYS A 246 1.86 -36.27 17.71
N GLN A 247 1.76 -35.98 16.40
CA GLN A 247 1.76 -37.00 15.37
C GLN A 247 3.08 -37.78 15.36
N ARG A 248 4.24 -37.12 15.48
CA ARG A 248 5.55 -37.78 15.51
C ARG A 248 5.67 -38.72 16.70
N GLN A 249 5.32 -38.26 17.90
CA GLN A 249 5.36 -39.08 19.12
C GLN A 249 4.38 -40.26 19.04
N TRP A 250 3.15 -40.00 18.55
CA TRP A 250 2.15 -41.06 18.36
C TRP A 250 2.63 -42.13 17.37
N LEU A 251 3.24 -41.73 16.26
CA LEU A 251 3.79 -42.66 15.26
C LEU A 251 4.91 -43.55 15.81
N ALA A 252 5.72 -43.03 16.72
CA ALA A 252 6.79 -43.79 17.38
C ALA A 252 6.24 -44.79 18.42
N LEU A 253 5.22 -44.37 19.17
CA LEU A 253 4.64 -45.16 20.25
C LEU A 253 3.59 -46.19 19.79
N GLU A 254 2.92 -45.95 18.64
CA GLU A 254 1.86 -46.82 18.12
C GLU A 254 2.28 -48.30 17.98
N PRO A 255 3.44 -48.64 17.36
CA PRO A 255 3.83 -50.04 17.21
C PRO A 255 4.10 -50.77 18.54
N ILE A 256 4.49 -50.04 19.59
CA ILE A 256 4.90 -50.58 20.88
C ILE A 256 3.68 -50.78 21.78
N LEU A 257 2.83 -49.76 21.90
CA LEU A 257 1.70 -49.75 22.83
C LEU A 257 0.45 -50.45 22.30
N THR A 258 0.47 -50.84 21.01
CA THR A 258 -0.56 -51.71 20.43
C THR A 258 -0.23 -53.20 20.58
N ALA A 259 0.97 -53.56 21.02
CA ALA A 259 1.37 -54.95 21.26
C ALA A 259 0.65 -55.55 22.49
N ALA A 260 0.01 -56.70 22.32
CA ALA A 260 -0.91 -57.27 23.32
C ALA A 260 -0.22 -57.70 24.64
N ASP A 261 1.05 -58.06 24.57
CA ASP A 261 1.91 -58.35 25.70
C ASP A 261 2.29 -57.08 26.47
N ILE A 262 2.68 -56.02 25.77
CA ILE A 262 2.98 -54.71 26.38
C ILE A 262 1.74 -54.11 27.06
N GLN A 263 0.56 -54.22 26.44
CA GLN A 263 -0.70 -53.76 27.05
C GLN A 263 -1.04 -54.48 28.38
N ARG A 264 -0.60 -55.73 28.54
CA ARG A 264 -0.77 -56.48 29.80
C ARG A 264 0.25 -56.07 30.85
N GLN A 265 1.46 -55.72 30.43
CA GLN A 265 2.53 -55.28 31.33
C GLN A 265 2.32 -53.84 31.81
N LEU A 266 1.86 -52.96 30.93
CA LEU A 266 1.74 -51.51 31.13
C LEU A 266 0.31 -51.00 30.84
N PRO A 267 -0.70 -51.43 31.63
CA PRO A 267 -2.09 -51.10 31.36
C PRO A 267 -2.43 -49.62 31.59
N ALA A 268 -1.65 -48.89 32.41
CA ALA A 268 -1.87 -47.47 32.64
C ALA A 268 -1.41 -46.64 31.43
N GLU A 269 -0.23 -46.93 30.91
CA GLU A 269 0.37 -46.32 29.72
C GLU A 269 -0.46 -46.61 28.47
N ALA A 270 -0.92 -47.86 28.31
CA ALA A 270 -1.81 -48.24 27.21
C ALA A 270 -3.14 -47.48 27.25
N ARG A 271 -3.70 -47.22 28.45
CA ARG A 271 -4.92 -46.40 28.60
C ARG A 271 -4.67 -44.93 28.26
N ALA A 272 -3.54 -44.37 28.70
CA ALA A 272 -3.15 -43.00 28.39
C ALA A 272 -2.98 -42.80 26.87
N PHE A 273 -2.24 -43.71 26.22
CA PHE A 273 -2.07 -43.70 24.77
C PHE A 273 -3.39 -43.86 24.01
N ALA A 274 -4.28 -44.76 24.45
CA ALA A 274 -5.60 -44.91 23.83
C ALA A 274 -6.48 -43.66 23.93
N ALA A 275 -6.32 -42.86 25.00
CA ALA A 275 -7.01 -41.58 25.14
C ALA A 275 -6.50 -40.57 24.10
N VAL A 276 -5.18 -40.47 23.93
CA VAL A 276 -4.55 -39.60 22.92
C VAL A 276 -4.87 -40.06 21.51
N ASP A 277 -4.84 -41.37 21.23
CA ASP A 277 -5.21 -41.96 19.94
C ASP A 277 -6.65 -41.56 19.53
N ARG A 278 -7.60 -41.59 20.47
CA ARG A 278 -8.96 -41.13 20.20
C ARG A 278 -9.02 -39.64 19.89
N GLN A 279 -8.29 -38.80 20.64
CA GLN A 279 -8.27 -37.35 20.40
C GLN A 279 -7.62 -37.01 19.06
N LEU A 280 -6.48 -37.62 18.75
CA LEU A 280 -5.78 -37.41 17.48
C LEU A 280 -6.62 -37.87 16.28
N LYS A 281 -7.39 -38.96 16.40
CA LYS A 281 -8.34 -39.39 15.36
C LYS A 281 -9.52 -38.44 15.16
N ASP A 282 -9.99 -37.81 16.24
CA ASP A 282 -11.06 -36.80 16.15
C ASP A 282 -10.55 -35.51 15.50
N ILE A 283 -9.34 -35.08 15.85
CA ILE A 283 -8.63 -33.95 15.21
C ILE A 283 -8.34 -34.26 13.73
N ASN A 284 -7.82 -35.46 13.44
CA ASN A 284 -7.49 -35.92 12.08
C ASN A 284 -8.67 -36.56 11.35
N ARG A 285 -9.91 -36.21 11.70
CA ARG A 285 -11.09 -36.80 11.07
C ARG A 285 -11.05 -36.58 9.57
N LYS A 286 -11.60 -37.55 8.81
CA LYS A 286 -11.64 -37.53 7.34
C LYS A 286 -12.03 -36.13 6.84
N PRO A 287 -11.19 -35.48 6.02
CA PRO A 287 -11.49 -34.15 5.52
C PRO A 287 -12.79 -34.19 4.69
N PRO A 288 -13.63 -33.14 4.78
CA PRO A 288 -14.82 -33.02 3.94
C PRO A 288 -14.44 -32.98 2.44
N PRO A 289 -15.39 -33.26 1.52
CA PRO A 289 -15.13 -33.22 0.08
C PRO A 289 -14.51 -31.88 -0.35
N ALA A 290 -13.71 -31.87 -1.43
CA ALA A 290 -12.85 -30.75 -1.84
C ALA A 290 -13.52 -29.37 -1.91
N LYS A 291 -14.84 -29.32 -2.16
CA LYS A 291 -15.64 -28.08 -2.20
C LYS A 291 -15.86 -27.42 -0.83
N ASP A 292 -15.71 -28.18 0.25
CA ASP A 292 -15.95 -27.75 1.63
C ASP A 292 -14.67 -27.78 2.48
N ARG A 293 -13.49 -27.85 1.84
CA ARG A 293 -12.22 -27.88 2.56
C ARG A 293 -11.93 -26.50 3.14
N PRO A 294 -11.80 -26.36 4.47
CA PRO A 294 -11.35 -25.11 5.04
C PRO A 294 -9.89 -24.87 4.66
N THR A 295 -9.61 -23.71 4.10
CA THR A 295 -8.23 -23.23 3.90
C THR A 295 -7.51 -23.17 5.25
N ALA A 296 -6.19 -23.36 5.26
CA ALA A 296 -5.36 -23.39 6.47
C ALA A 296 -5.61 -22.21 7.44
N LEU A 297 -5.93 -21.02 6.91
CA LEU A 297 -6.18 -19.79 7.68
C LEU A 297 -7.59 -19.20 7.54
N GLN A 298 -8.56 -19.83 6.86
CA GLN A 298 -9.85 -19.18 6.67
C GLN A 298 -10.76 -19.22 7.91
N ALA A 299 -10.58 -18.23 8.80
CA ALA A 299 -11.57 -17.21 9.20
C ALA A 299 -11.03 -16.35 10.38
N PRO A 300 -11.32 -15.02 10.49
CA PRO A 300 -12.06 -14.12 9.62
C PRO A 300 -11.17 -13.01 9.04
N VAL A 301 -10.97 -12.97 7.72
CA VAL A 301 -10.50 -11.74 7.04
C VAL A 301 -11.60 -11.16 6.15
N LEU A 302 -12.61 -11.95 5.79
CA LEU A 302 -13.81 -11.49 5.10
C LEU A 302 -14.93 -12.46 5.50
N CYS A 303 -15.94 -12.02 6.25
CA CYS A 303 -17.33 -12.51 6.21
C CYS A 303 -18.11 -11.96 7.41
N ASN A 304 -19.23 -11.34 7.10
CA ASN A 304 -20.23 -10.80 8.00
C ASN A 304 -20.72 -11.88 8.99
N ASP A 305 -20.78 -11.49 10.26
CA ASP A 305 -21.35 -12.02 11.51
C ASP A 305 -22.24 -13.30 11.61
N ASN A 306 -22.52 -14.09 10.57
CA ASN A 306 -23.57 -15.13 10.64
C ASN A 306 -23.20 -16.56 10.21
N GLU A 307 -21.93 -16.90 9.98
CA GLU A 307 -21.53 -18.30 9.77
C GLU A 307 -20.44 -18.72 10.77
N LYS A 308 -20.65 -19.88 11.42
CA LYS A 308 -19.67 -20.44 12.37
C LYS A 308 -18.36 -20.75 11.63
N PRO A 309 -17.25 -20.07 11.95
CA PRO A 309 -15.97 -20.33 11.31
C PRO A 309 -15.49 -21.73 11.66
N ARG A 310 -15.28 -22.58 10.66
CA ARG A 310 -14.67 -23.90 10.81
C ARG A 310 -13.26 -23.84 10.24
N THR A 311 -12.31 -23.29 10.98
CA THR A 311 -10.90 -23.36 10.62
C THR A 311 -10.36 -24.76 10.91
N ALA A 312 -9.42 -25.29 10.11
CA ALA A 312 -8.80 -26.58 10.42
C ALA A 312 -7.68 -26.45 11.47
N GLY A 313 -6.94 -25.34 11.48
CA GLY A 313 -5.75 -25.15 12.33
C GLY A 313 -5.84 -24.05 13.39
N THR A 314 -6.95 -23.32 13.50
CA THR A 314 -7.12 -22.20 14.46
C THR A 314 -8.44 -22.29 15.23
N GLN A 315 -8.93 -23.51 15.47
CA GLN A 315 -10.12 -23.70 16.29
C GLN A 315 -9.82 -23.31 17.74
N PRO A 316 -10.71 -22.60 18.44
CA PRO A 316 -10.51 -22.28 19.85
C PRO A 316 -10.28 -23.55 20.68
N GLY A 317 -9.18 -23.60 21.43
CA GLY A 317 -8.86 -24.73 22.30
C GLY A 317 -8.07 -25.87 21.64
N LEU A 318 -7.85 -25.86 20.31
CA LEU A 318 -7.12 -26.93 19.63
C LEU A 318 -5.66 -26.99 20.05
N LEU A 319 -5.00 -25.84 20.17
CA LEU A 319 -3.63 -25.74 20.66
C LEU A 319 -3.47 -26.36 22.05
N GLU A 320 -4.37 -26.01 22.97
CA GLU A 320 -4.36 -26.53 24.34
C GLU A 320 -4.66 -28.03 24.37
N GLN A 321 -5.50 -28.53 23.48
CA GLN A 321 -5.75 -29.97 23.34
C GLN A 321 -4.51 -30.72 22.85
N LEU A 322 -3.82 -30.20 21.84
CA LEU A 322 -2.59 -30.80 21.30
C LEU A 322 -1.45 -30.79 22.33
N ARG A 323 -1.28 -29.69 23.07
CA ARG A 323 -0.32 -29.62 24.20
C ARG A 323 -0.58 -30.69 25.24
N ARG A 324 -1.84 -30.89 25.65
CA ARG A 324 -2.21 -31.97 26.58
C ARG A 324 -1.93 -33.36 25.99
N CYS A 325 -2.13 -33.55 24.69
CA CYS A 325 -1.76 -34.81 24.03
C CYS A 325 -0.25 -35.04 24.08
N ASN A 326 0.56 -34.01 23.79
CA ASN A 326 2.02 -34.08 23.86
C ASN A 326 2.51 -34.37 25.28
N GLU A 327 2.01 -33.66 26.29
CA GLU A 327 2.35 -33.93 27.70
C GLU A 327 2.04 -35.39 28.11
N ALA A 328 0.90 -35.92 27.65
CA ALA A 328 0.52 -37.30 27.93
C ALA A 328 1.43 -38.31 27.23
N LEU A 329 1.78 -38.09 25.96
CA LEU A 329 2.69 -38.96 25.19
C LEU A 329 4.11 -38.91 25.74
N GLU A 330 4.61 -37.75 26.16
CA GLU A 330 5.90 -37.61 26.84
C GLU A 330 5.94 -38.37 28.17
N GLY A 331 4.87 -38.30 28.96
CA GLY A 331 4.76 -39.07 30.20
C GLY A 331 4.83 -40.57 29.95
N VAL A 332 4.15 -41.04 28.91
CA VAL A 332 4.20 -42.45 28.47
C VAL A 332 5.61 -42.84 28.00
N ALA A 333 6.26 -42.01 27.17
CA ALA A 333 7.60 -42.28 26.67
C ALA A 333 8.64 -42.37 27.80
N LYS A 334 8.63 -41.42 28.76
CA LYS A 334 9.54 -41.43 29.92
C LYS A 334 9.37 -42.70 30.78
N ASN A 335 8.14 -43.17 30.96
CA ASN A 335 7.89 -44.40 31.70
C ASN A 335 8.46 -45.62 30.96
N LEU A 336 8.31 -45.69 29.64
CA LEU A 336 8.87 -46.77 28.82
C LEU A 336 10.41 -46.78 28.87
N GLU A 337 11.05 -45.62 28.77
CA GLU A 337 12.50 -45.47 28.90
C GLU A 337 13.00 -45.94 30.27
N SER A 338 12.27 -45.62 31.35
CA SER A 338 12.61 -46.07 32.71
C SER A 338 12.59 -47.59 32.88
N LEU A 339 11.83 -48.29 32.02
CA LEU A 339 11.70 -49.75 32.00
C LEU A 339 12.68 -50.42 31.03
N GLY A 340 13.54 -49.64 30.36
CA GLY A 340 14.50 -50.13 29.36
C GLY A 340 13.84 -50.52 28.03
N LEU A 341 12.58 -50.14 27.82
CA LEU A 341 11.84 -50.32 26.58
C LEU A 341 11.98 -49.04 25.76
N ASN A 342 13.09 -48.89 25.04
CA ASN A 342 13.26 -47.74 24.14
C ASN A 342 12.43 -47.96 22.86
N ALA A 343 11.82 -46.88 22.40
CA ALA A 343 11.11 -46.82 21.13
C ALA A 343 12.04 -46.83 19.91
#